data_AF-A2YF96-F1
#
_entry.id   AF-A2YF96-F1
#
_cell.length_a   1.000
_cell.length_b   1.000
_cell.length_c   1.000
_cell.angle_alpha   90.00
_cell.angle_beta   90.00
_cell.angle_gamma   90.00
#
_symmetry.space_group_name_H-M   'P 1'
#
loop_
_entity.id
_entity.type
_entity.pdbx_description
1 polymer ?
#
loop_
_entity_poly.entity_id
_entity_poly.type
_entity_poly.pdbx_seq_one_letter_code
_entity_poly.pdbx_strand_id
1 'polypeptide(L)'
;MWPDLIKKAKEGGLDAIETYVFWNGHEPHRRQYNFVGNYDIVRFFKEIQNAGLYAILRIGPYICGEWNYGGLPAWLRDIPGMQFRLHNAPFESVLKAIVDT
;
A
#
# COMPACT_ATOMS: atom_id res chain seq x y z
N MET A 1 5.49 18.81 -3.02
CA MET A 1 4.47 18.00 -3.74
C MET A 1 3.40 17.46 -2.81
N TRP A 2 3.64 16.47 -1.93
CA TRP A 2 2.56 15.94 -1.07
C TRP A 2 1.85 17.01 -0.23
N PRO A 3 2.55 17.87 0.54
CA PRO A 3 1.87 18.91 1.32
C PRO A 3 1.03 19.84 0.43
N ASP A 4 1.54 20.19 -0.75
CA ASP A 4 0.85 21.08 -1.69
C ASP A 4 -0.43 20.43 -2.27
N LEU A 5 -0.37 19.14 -2.62
CA LEU A 5 -1.53 18.40 -3.14
C LEU A 5 -2.59 18.19 -2.06
N ILE A 6 -2.17 17.83 -0.84
CA ILE A 6 -3.05 17.65 0.32
C ILE A 6 -3.72 18.98 0.68
N LYS A 7 -2.98 20.10 0.65
CA LYS A 7 -3.53 21.43 0.87
C LYS A 7 -4.60 21.78 -0.17
N LYS A 8 -4.33 21.55 -1.45
CA LYS A 8 -5.31 21.79 -2.53
C LYS A 8 -6.55 20.92 -2.38
N ALA A 9 -6.40 19.66 -1.97
CA ALA A 9 -7.52 18.78 -1.65
C ALA A 9 -8.40 19.35 -0.53
N LYS A 10 -7.79 19.85 0.54
CA LYS A 10 -8.51 20.52 1.63
C LYS A 10 -9.22 21.79 1.17
N GLU A 11 -8.53 22.65 0.42
CA GLU A 11 -9.12 23.88 -0.14
C GLU A 11 -10.25 23.58 -1.14
N GLY A 12 -10.19 22.42 -1.80
CA GLY A 12 -11.25 21.89 -2.64
C GLY A 12 -12.44 21.29 -1.89
N GLY A 13 -12.42 21.28 -0.55
CA GLY A 13 -13.53 20.82 0.29
C GLY A 13 -13.54 19.32 0.59
N LEU A 14 -12.41 18.60 0.42
CA LEU A 14 -12.32 17.21 0.84
C LEU A 14 -12.14 17.11 2.36
N ASP A 15 -12.78 16.10 2.97
CA ASP A 15 -12.60 15.75 4.39
C ASP A 15 -11.58 14.62 4.61
N ALA A 16 -11.30 13.83 3.56
CA ALA A 16 -10.42 12.68 3.64
C ALA A 16 -9.57 12.50 2.38
N ILE A 17 -8.38 11.92 2.56
CA ILE A 17 -7.55 11.42 1.46
C ILE A 17 -7.59 9.89 1.45
N GLU A 18 -7.95 9.31 0.30
CA GLU A 18 -7.90 7.87 0.08
C GLU A 18 -6.61 7.47 -0.64
N THR A 19 -5.97 6.38 -0.21
CA THR A 19 -4.82 5.82 -0.90
C THR A 19 -4.74 4.30 -0.77
N TYR A 20 -4.08 3.67 -1.74
CA TYR A 20 -3.67 2.26 -1.68
C TYR A 20 -2.33 2.08 -0.96
N VAL A 21 -2.06 0.86 -0.48
CA VAL A 21 -0.70 0.43 -0.11
C VAL A 21 -0.11 -0.39 -1.25
N PHE A 22 1.04 0.03 -1.76
CA PHE A 22 1.72 -0.63 -2.88
C PHE A 22 2.72 -1.68 -2.37
N TRP A 23 2.22 -2.86 -2.00
CA TRP A 23 3.04 -3.91 -1.36
C TRP A 23 4.31 -4.24 -2.14
N ASN A 24 4.25 -4.39 -3.46
CA ASN A 24 5.43 -4.65 -4.29
C ASN A 24 6.52 -3.58 -4.23
N GLY A 25 6.17 -2.32 -3.93
CA GLY A 25 7.15 -1.25 -3.72
C GLY A 25 7.70 -1.23 -2.29
N HIS A 26 6.87 -1.62 -1.33
CA HIS A 26 7.26 -1.76 0.08
C HIS A 26 8.05 -3.04 0.37
N GLU A 27 7.93 -4.08 -0.44
CA GLU A 27 8.67 -5.35 -0.31
C GLU A 27 9.16 -5.84 -1.69
N PRO A 28 10.10 -5.12 -2.33
CA PRO A 28 10.57 -5.45 -3.67
C PRO A 28 11.25 -6.83 -3.75
N HIS A 29 11.91 -7.24 -2.65
CA HIS A 29 12.41 -8.59 -2.45
C HIS A 29 11.81 -9.15 -1.18
N ARG A 30 11.59 -10.47 -1.14
CA ARG A 30 11.00 -11.15 0.02
C ARG A 30 11.75 -10.80 1.31
N ARG A 31 11.02 -10.25 2.28
CA ARG A 31 11.44 -9.78 3.60
C ARG A 31 12.45 -8.62 3.60
N GLN A 32 12.53 -7.86 2.51
CA GLN A 32 13.32 -6.64 2.43
C GLN A 32 12.39 -5.45 2.22
N TYR A 33 12.23 -4.63 3.25
CA TYR A 33 11.22 -3.59 3.27
C TYR A 33 11.76 -2.20 2.88
N ASN A 34 10.92 -1.43 2.19
CA ASN A 34 11.20 -0.05 1.80
C ASN A 34 10.09 0.89 2.27
N PHE A 35 10.43 1.76 3.22
CA PHE A 35 9.54 2.79 3.77
C PHE A 35 10.21 4.17 3.77
N VAL A 36 11.07 4.45 2.79
CA VAL A 36 11.77 5.73 2.67
C VAL A 36 11.39 6.48 1.39
N GLY A 37 11.67 7.78 1.35
CA GLY A 37 11.39 8.63 0.19
C GLY A 37 9.90 8.63 -0.16
N ASN A 38 9.57 8.30 -1.42
CA ASN A 38 8.18 8.24 -1.87
C ASN A 38 7.39 7.04 -1.29
N TYR A 39 8.06 6.08 -0.66
CA TYR A 39 7.44 4.95 0.03
C TYR A 39 7.33 5.18 1.55
N ASP A 40 7.65 6.37 2.05
CA ASP A 40 7.42 6.71 3.46
C ASP A 40 5.93 6.99 3.71
N ILE A 41 5.17 5.91 3.87
CA ILE A 41 3.72 5.95 4.05
C ILE A 41 3.33 6.57 5.39
N VAL A 42 4.16 6.40 6.43
CA VAL A 42 3.93 7.00 7.76
C VAL A 42 4.04 8.51 7.66
N ARG A 43 5.08 9.02 6.99
CA ARG A 43 5.18 10.47 6.73
C ARG A 43 4.00 10.97 5.93
N PHE A 44 3.58 10.26 4.87
CA PHE A 44 2.42 10.68 4.07
C PHE A 44 1.15 10.83 4.93
N PHE A 45 0.85 9.87 5.81
CA PHE A 45 -0.28 9.99 6.73
C PHE A 45 -0.13 11.11 7.78
N LYS A 46 1.09 11.36 8.25
CA LYS A 46 1.36 12.53 9.12
C LYS A 46 1.08 13.84 8.40
N GLU A 47 1.42 13.96 7.11
CA GLU A 47 1.08 15.16 6.32
C GLU A 47 -0.44 15.34 6.17
N ILE A 48 -1.18 14.25 5.94
CA ILE A 48 -2.66 14.26 5.90
C ILE A 48 -3.23 14.73 7.25
N GLN A 49 -2.72 14.15 8.35
CA GLN A 49 -3.12 14.51 9.70
C GLN A 49 -2.80 15.99 10.03
N ASN A 50 -1.61 16.47 9.67
CA ASN A 50 -1.19 17.86 9.87
C ASN A 50 -2.08 18.84 9.10
N ALA A 51 -2.57 18.43 7.92
CA ALA A 51 -3.56 19.20 7.18
C ALA A 51 -4.96 19.14 7.83
N GLY A 52 -5.19 18.33 8.86
CA GLY A 52 -6.48 18.17 9.52
C GLY A 52 -7.51 17.42 8.70
N LEU A 53 -7.06 16.51 7.83
CA LEU A 53 -7.91 15.61 7.03
C LEU A 53 -7.90 14.20 7.63
N TYR A 54 -8.96 13.44 7.38
CA TYR A 54 -8.97 12.00 7.62
C TYR A 54 -8.20 11.25 6.52
N ALA A 55 -7.90 9.98 6.78
CA ALA A 55 -7.26 9.12 5.81
C ALA A 55 -8.04 7.80 5.67
N ILE A 56 -8.29 7.40 4.42
CA ILE A 56 -8.91 6.11 4.09
C ILE A 56 -7.81 5.23 3.51
N LEU A 57 -7.44 4.18 4.25
CA LEU A 57 -6.37 3.29 3.85
C LEU A 57 -6.90 2.01 3.23
N ARG A 58 -6.61 1.83 1.94
CA ARG A 58 -6.95 0.63 1.17
C ARG A 58 -5.72 -0.27 1.09
N ILE A 59 -5.54 -1.09 2.12
CA ILE A 59 -4.33 -1.89 2.34
C ILE A 59 -4.05 -2.89 1.20
N GLY A 60 -5.09 -3.42 0.55
CA GLY A 60 -4.93 -4.47 -0.46
C GLY A 60 -5.13 -5.86 0.14
N PRO A 61 -4.31 -6.88 -0.20
CA PRO A 61 -2.95 -6.80 -0.78
C PRO A 61 -2.91 -6.62 -2.30
N TYR A 62 -4.00 -6.96 -2.98
CA TYR A 62 -4.22 -6.62 -4.38
C TYR A 62 -5.01 -5.32 -4.47
N ILE A 63 -4.52 -4.37 -5.25
CA ILE A 63 -5.09 -3.01 -5.34
C ILE A 63 -5.56 -2.64 -6.74
N CYS A 64 -5.23 -3.45 -7.76
CA CYS A 64 -5.37 -3.05 -9.16
C CYS A 64 -4.60 -1.74 -9.40
N GLY A 65 -5.34 -0.61 -9.40
CA GLY A 65 -4.80 0.75 -9.38
C GLY A 65 -3.96 1.10 -10.59
N GLU A 66 -4.14 0.36 -11.69
CA GLU A 66 -3.32 0.47 -12.91
C GLU A 66 -1.82 0.42 -12.58
N TRP A 67 -1.49 -0.32 -11.50
CA TRP A 67 -0.15 -0.46 -10.97
C TRP A 67 0.46 -1.79 -11.37
N ASN A 68 1.79 -1.82 -11.46
CA ASN A 68 2.53 -3.01 -11.84
C ASN A 68 2.08 -4.21 -11.01
N TYR A 69 1.68 -5.29 -11.69
CA TYR A 69 1.21 -6.54 -11.10
C TYR A 69 0.09 -6.38 -10.05
N GLY A 70 -0.72 -5.32 -10.15
CA GLY A 70 -1.83 -5.04 -9.24
C GLY A 70 -1.41 -4.81 -7.79
N GLY A 71 -0.14 -4.42 -7.56
CA GLY A 71 0.44 -4.22 -6.23
C GLY A 71 1.08 -5.46 -5.61
N LEU A 72 0.92 -6.64 -6.22
CA LEU A 72 1.51 -7.88 -5.72
C LEU A 72 3.02 -7.93 -6.05
N PRO A 73 3.89 -8.34 -5.11
CA PRO A 73 5.31 -8.54 -5.42
C PRO A 73 5.53 -9.68 -6.42
N ALA A 74 6.43 -9.46 -7.37
CA ALA A 74 6.71 -10.44 -8.43
C ALA A 74 7.23 -11.77 -7.87
N TRP A 75 7.99 -11.74 -6.77
CA TRP A 75 8.56 -12.94 -6.12
C TRP A 75 7.50 -13.90 -5.56
N LEU A 76 6.23 -13.47 -5.42
CA LEU A 76 5.16 -14.38 -5.00
C LEU A 76 4.94 -15.51 -6.01
N ARG A 77 5.10 -15.23 -7.31
CA ARG A 77 4.85 -16.21 -8.38
C ARG A 77 5.82 -17.39 -8.33
N ASP A 78 6.97 -17.21 -7.68
CA ASP A 78 8.03 -18.21 -7.58
C ASP A 78 7.80 -19.16 -6.38
N ILE A 79 6.77 -18.92 -5.56
CA ILE A 79 6.38 -19.80 -4.46
C ILE A 79 5.65 -21.03 -5.03
N PRO A 80 6.08 -22.27 -4.71
CA PRO A 80 5.42 -23.48 -5.20
C PRO A 80 3.93 -23.54 -4.84
N GLY A 81 3.09 -23.85 -5.83
CA GLY A 81 1.65 -24.00 -5.64
C GLY A 81 0.89 -22.68 -5.43
N MET A 82 1.53 -21.53 -5.67
CA MET A 82 0.92 -20.21 -5.50
C MET A 82 -0.27 -20.00 -6.44
N GLN A 83 -1.40 -19.57 -5.88
CA GLN A 83 -2.56 -19.10 -6.63
C GLN A 83 -3.09 -17.83 -5.99
N PHE A 84 -3.11 -16.73 -6.74
CA PHE A 84 -3.48 -15.42 -6.20
C PHE A 84 -4.98 -15.27 -6.03
N ARG A 85 -5.38 -14.61 -4.94
CA ARG A 85 -6.77 -14.20 -4.66
C ARG A 85 -7.77 -15.37 -4.64
N LEU A 86 -7.29 -16.55 -4.28
CA LEU A 86 -8.06 -17.76 -4.07
C LEU A 86 -7.78 -18.32 -2.67
N HIS A 87 -8.59 -19.27 -2.24
CA HIS A 87 -8.32 -20.10 -1.07
C HIS A 87 -7.13 -21.02 -1.34
N ASN A 88 -5.93 -20.50 -1.10
CA ASN A 88 -4.67 -21.14 -1.42
C ASN A 88 -3.72 -20.97 -0.23
N ALA A 89 -3.34 -22.09 0.40
CA ALA A 89 -2.54 -22.06 1.62
C ALA A 89 -1.21 -21.28 1.48
N PRO A 90 -0.44 -21.42 0.38
CA PRO A 90 0.72 -20.56 0.15
C PRO A 90 0.40 -19.06 0.14
N PHE A 91 -0.67 -18.65 -0.56
CA PHE A 91 -1.08 -17.25 -0.62
C PHE A 91 -1.54 -16.73 0.75
N GLU A 92 -2.47 -17.44 1.41
CA GLU A 92 -3.00 -17.05 2.73
C GLU A 92 -1.92 -16.97 3.80
N SER A 93 -0.93 -17.86 3.76
CA SER A 93 0.23 -17.85 4.66
C SER A 93 1.06 -16.57 4.53
N VAL A 94 1.33 -16.13 3.30
CA VAL A 94 2.06 -14.88 3.07
C VAL A 94 1.22 -13.67 3.49
N LEU A 95 -0.10 -13.69 3.26
CA LEU A 95 -0.96 -12.57 3.65
C LEU A 95 -1.00 -12.34 5.15
N LYS A 96 -1.09 -13.41 5.96
CA LYS A 96 -1.02 -13.30 7.42
C LYS A 96 0.27 -12.62 7.89
N ALA A 97 1.39 -12.97 7.27
CA ALA A 97 2.69 -12.40 7.61
C ALA A 97 2.83 -10.89 7.33
N ILE A 98 1.93 -10.28 6.54
CA ILE A 98 1.96 -8.85 6.22
C ILE A 98 1.01 -8.05 7.11
N VAL A 99 -0.12 -8.66 7.48
CA VAL A 99 -1.15 -8.01 8.29
C VAL A 99 -0.82 -8.10 9.78
N ASP A 100 -0.12 -9.15 10.21
CA ASP A 100 0.17 -9.44 11.62
C ASP A 100 1.52 -8.86 12.13
N THR A 101 2.23 -8.07 11.31
CA THR A 101 3.49 -7.38 11.67
C THR A 101 3.28 -5.90 11.92
#